data_AF-A0A5E4ZZ97-F1
#
_entry.id   AF-A0A5E4ZZ97-F1
#
_cell.length_a   1.000
_cell.length_b   1.000
_cell.length_c   1.000
_cell.angle_alpha   90.00
_cell.angle_beta   90.00
_cell.angle_gamma   90.00
#
_symmetry.space_group_name_H-M   'P 1'
#
loop_
_entity.id
_entity.type
_entity.pdbx_description
1 polymer ?
#
loop_
_entity_poly.entity_id
_entity_poly.type
_entity_poly.pdbx_seq_one_letter_code
_entity_poly.pdbx_strand_id
1 'polypeptide(L)'
;MYGQNAANAYRKVGLETGVVAASPHQLIVMLFDGAKAALTKARIHFEAGHIVERGQAISKAIEIIGGLRDGLNMEVGGELSRNLRDLYDYMGRRLLEANLENDVAKIQEVDTLLETIASAWRAIAPNTGTGAPAAQAGTGVRYE
;
A
#
# COMPACT_ATOMS: atom_id res chain seq x y z
N MET A 1 -17.87 -6.34 1.91
CA MET A 1 -17.65 -5.16 1.04
C MET A 1 -16.21 -4.61 1.02
N TYR A 2 -15.21 -5.17 1.73
CA TYR A 2 -13.83 -4.65 1.70
C TYR A 2 -13.15 -4.70 0.32
N GLY A 3 -13.50 -5.68 -0.53
CA GLY A 3 -12.85 -5.87 -1.83
C GLY A 3 -13.09 -4.77 -2.85
N GLN A 4 -14.28 -4.15 -2.82
CA GLN A 4 -14.63 -3.09 -3.75
C GLN A 4 -13.85 -1.80 -3.46
N ASN A 5 -13.61 -1.47 -2.19
CA ASN A 5 -12.89 -0.26 -1.81
C ASN A 5 -11.40 -0.32 -2.20
N ALA A 6 -10.75 -1.47 -1.97
CA ALA A 6 -9.35 -1.68 -2.38
C ALA A 6 -9.18 -1.62 -3.91
N ALA A 7 -10.09 -2.25 -4.66
CA ALA A 7 -10.08 -2.19 -6.13
C ALA A 7 -10.34 -0.78 -6.67
N ASN A 8 -11.20 0.01 -6.01
CA ASN A 8 -11.47 1.39 -6.39
C ASN A 8 -10.27 2.30 -6.12
N ALA A 9 -9.65 2.19 -4.94
CA ALA A 9 -8.42 2.91 -4.59
C ALA A 9 -7.30 2.59 -5.59
N TYR A 10 -7.10 1.31 -5.90
CA TYR A 10 -6.06 0.87 -6.83
C TYR A 10 -6.27 1.40 -8.26
N ARG A 11 -7.50 1.28 -8.79
CA ARG A 11 -7.85 1.80 -10.13
C ARG A 11 -7.69 3.31 -10.22
N LYS A 12 -8.11 4.04 -9.19
CA LYS A 12 -8.08 5.51 -9.16
C LYS A 12 -6.66 6.08 -9.32
N VAL A 13 -5.63 5.33 -8.91
CA VAL A 13 -4.23 5.76 -8.96
C VAL A 13 -3.51 5.35 -10.26
N GLY A 14 -4.26 4.85 -11.25
CA GLY A 14 -3.74 4.63 -12.61
C GLY A 14 -2.71 3.51 -12.75
N LEU A 15 -2.64 2.56 -11.80
CA LEU A 15 -1.83 1.34 -11.93
C LEU A 15 -2.51 0.30 -12.85
N GLU A 16 -3.07 0.76 -13.97
CA GLU A 16 -3.74 -0.08 -14.96
C GLU A 16 -2.73 -0.64 -15.96
N THR A 17 -2.28 -1.87 -15.72
CA THR A 17 -2.15 -2.88 -16.79
C THR A 17 -2.31 -4.28 -16.17
N GLY A 18 -3.36 -5.00 -16.57
CA GLY A 18 -3.37 -6.47 -16.54
C GLY A 18 -3.42 -7.20 -15.20
N VAL A 19 -4.00 -6.65 -14.13
CA VAL A 19 -4.18 -7.42 -12.89
C VAL A 19 -5.46 -8.27 -12.94
N VAL A 20 -5.30 -9.46 -13.52
CA VAL A 20 -6.18 -10.61 -13.32
C VAL A 20 -5.81 -11.24 -11.97
N ALA A 21 -6.80 -11.43 -11.08
CA ALA A 21 -6.76 -12.26 -9.85
C ALA A 21 -6.05 -11.75 -8.56
N ALA A 22 -5.63 -10.49 -8.42
CA ALA A 22 -5.12 -10.01 -7.13
C ALA A 22 -6.24 -9.88 -6.08
N SER A 23 -6.00 -10.40 -4.86
CA SER A 23 -6.93 -10.23 -3.75
C SER A 23 -6.96 -8.78 -3.27
N PRO A 24 -8.04 -8.32 -2.62
CA PRO A 24 -8.11 -6.97 -2.04
C PRO A 24 -6.94 -6.64 -1.12
N HIS A 25 -6.47 -7.63 -0.36
CA HIS A 25 -5.30 -7.48 0.50
C HIS A 25 -4.04 -7.18 -0.32
N GLN A 26 -3.83 -7.92 -1.42
CA GLN A 26 -2.70 -7.71 -2.32
C GLN A 26 -2.74 -6.37 -3.05
N LEU A 27 -3.93 -5.89 -3.44
CA LEU A 27 -4.05 -4.56 -4.06
C LEU A 27 -3.57 -3.44 -3.12
N ILE A 28 -3.85 -3.55 -1.82
CA ILE A 28 -3.35 -2.59 -0.82
C ILE A 28 -1.83 -2.72 -0.64
N VAL A 29 -1.29 -3.94 -0.63
CA VAL A 29 0.18 -4.17 -0.60
C VAL A 29 0.86 -3.49 -1.80
N MET A 30 0.30 -3.66 -3.00
CA MET A 30 0.83 -3.03 -4.22
C MET A 30 0.77 -1.49 -4.17
N LEU A 31 -0.25 -0.91 -3.53
CA LEU A 31 -0.29 0.54 -3.28
C LEU A 31 0.82 0.97 -2.32
N PHE A 32 1.05 0.25 -1.22
CA PHE A 32 2.17 0.55 -0.34
C PHE A 32 3.51 0.48 -1.07
N ASP A 33 3.75 -0.57 -1.86
CA ASP A 33 4.97 -0.72 -2.65
C ASP A 33 5.14 0.41 -3.67
N GLY A 34 4.06 0.79 -4.35
CA GLY A 34 4.05 1.90 -5.29
C GLY A 34 4.38 3.25 -4.63
N ALA A 35 3.81 3.52 -3.45
CA ALA A 35 4.10 4.74 -2.70
C ALA A 35 5.54 4.76 -2.20
N LYS A 36 6.06 3.65 -1.65
CA LYS A 36 7.47 3.51 -1.24
C LYS A 36 8.44 3.72 -2.40
N ALA A 37 8.12 3.17 -3.58
CA ALA A 37 8.92 3.37 -4.78
C ALA A 37 8.93 4.84 -5.23
N ALA A 38 7.78 5.52 -5.15
CA ALA A 38 7.69 6.95 -5.45
C ALA A 38 8.49 7.81 -4.46
N LEU A 39 8.42 7.53 -3.15
CA LEU A 39 9.21 8.21 -2.12
C LEU A 39 10.72 8.00 -2.33
N THR A 40 11.13 6.78 -2.68
CA THR A 40 12.53 6.46 -2.99
C THR A 40 13.01 7.27 -4.21
N LYS A 41 12.22 7.33 -5.28
CA LYS A 41 12.54 8.16 -6.46
C LYS A 41 12.63 9.64 -6.10
N ALA A 42 11.70 10.14 -5.28
CA ALA A 42 11.73 11.53 -4.83
C ALA A 42 13.04 11.87 -4.09
N ARG A 43 13.53 10.97 -3.24
CA ARG A 43 14.84 11.12 -2.57
C ARG A 43 16.02 11.11 -3.56
N ILE A 44 16.04 10.19 -4.51
CA ILE A 44 17.10 10.12 -5.52
C ILE A 44 17.14 11.42 -6.35
N HIS A 45 15.98 11.91 -6.80
CA HIS A 45 15.89 13.16 -7.55
C HIS A 45 16.24 14.37 -6.69
N PHE A 46 15.94 14.34 -5.39
CA PHE A 46 16.38 15.36 -4.46
C PHE A 46 17.91 15.44 -4.40
N GLU A 47 18.58 14.30 -4.17
CA GLU A 47 20.04 14.21 -4.07
C GLU A 47 20.73 14.61 -5.39
N ALA A 48 20.10 14.33 -6.53
CA ALA A 48 20.57 14.73 -7.85
C ALA A 48 20.25 16.18 -8.26
N GLY A 49 19.46 16.92 -7.47
CA GLY A 49 19.02 18.28 -7.82
C GLY A 49 17.97 18.34 -8.95
N HIS A 50 17.32 17.23 -9.28
CA HIS A 50 16.31 17.11 -10.34
C HIS A 50 14.93 17.56 -9.84
N ILE A 51 14.68 18.87 -9.82
CA ILE A 51 13.51 19.47 -9.16
C ILE A 51 12.18 19.02 -9.79
N VAL A 52 12.10 18.94 -11.12
CA VAL A 52 10.86 18.58 -11.83
C VAL A 52 10.49 17.13 -11.54
N GLU A 53 11.44 16.22 -11.69
CA GLU A 53 11.29 14.79 -11.46
C GLU A 53 11.01 14.48 -9.98
N ARG A 54 11.65 15.23 -9.07
CA ARG A 54 11.32 15.20 -7.64
C ARG A 54 9.86 15.57 -7.41
N GLY A 55 9.38 16.67 -7.99
CA GLY A 55 8.00 17.11 -7.86
C GLY A 55 7.02 16.06 -8.39
N GLN A 56 7.33 15.44 -9.53
CA GLN A 56 6.52 14.36 -10.11
C GLN A 56 6.47 13.12 -9.20
N ALA A 57 7.61 12.69 -8.66
CA ALA A 57 7.69 11.55 -7.75
C ALA A 57 6.93 11.82 -6.43
N ILE A 58 7.06 13.02 -5.86
CA ILE A 58 6.30 13.45 -4.68
C ILE A 58 4.80 13.45 -4.96
N SER A 59 4.39 14.02 -6.10
CA SER A 59 2.99 14.06 -6.52
C SER A 59 2.41 12.66 -6.66
N LYS A 60 3.19 11.71 -7.22
CA LYS A 60 2.78 10.32 -7.33
C LYS A 60 2.61 9.64 -5.97
N ALA A 61 3.51 9.89 -5.02
CA ALA A 61 3.38 9.38 -3.67
C ALA A 61 2.11 9.92 -2.98
N ILE A 62 1.83 11.21 -3.10
CA ILE A 62 0.61 11.85 -2.56
C ILE A 62 -0.66 11.24 -3.18
N GLU A 63 -0.67 11.01 -4.50
CA GLU A 63 -1.79 10.39 -5.20
C GLU A 63 -2.09 8.98 -4.65
N ILE A 64 -1.05 8.15 -4.48
CA ILE A 64 -1.19 6.78 -3.95
C ILE A 64 -1.67 6.78 -2.50
N ILE A 65 -1.10 7.65 -1.66
CA ILE A 65 -1.52 7.81 -0.25
C ILE A 65 -2.97 8.29 -0.18
N GLY A 66 -3.37 9.21 -1.06
CA GLY A 66 -4.77 9.63 -1.21
C GLY A 66 -5.68 8.47 -1.61
N GLY A 67 -5.23 7.57 -2.49
CA GLY A 67 -5.93 6.33 -2.82
C GLY A 67 -6.13 5.42 -1.61
N LEU A 68 -5.08 5.19 -0.81
CA LEU A 68 -5.15 4.40 0.43
C LEU A 68 -6.16 5.00 1.42
N ARG A 69 -6.15 6.32 1.58
CA ARG A 69 -7.09 7.07 2.42
C ARG A 69 -8.53 6.91 1.94
N ASP A 70 -8.77 7.12 0.65
CA ASP A 70 -10.10 7.02 0.05
C ASP A 70 -10.63 5.57 0.06
N GLY A 71 -9.75 4.57 0.16
CA GLY A 71 -10.08 3.17 0.30
C GLY A 71 -10.51 2.73 1.71
N LEU A 72 -10.41 3.60 2.73
CA LEU A 72 -10.79 3.28 4.10
C LEU A 72 -12.31 3.09 4.22
N ASN A 73 -12.72 2.02 4.89
CA ASN A 73 -14.13 1.83 5.26
C ASN A 73 -14.41 2.59 6.56
N MET A 74 -15.03 3.76 6.43
CA MET A 74 -15.37 4.63 7.56
C MET A 74 -16.55 4.10 8.40
N GLU A 75 -17.44 3.31 7.81
CA GLU A 75 -18.62 2.75 8.48
C GLU A 75 -18.23 1.61 9.42
N VAL A 76 -17.33 0.74 8.98
CA VAL A 76 -16.92 -0.46 9.74
C VAL A 76 -15.70 -0.20 10.61
N GLY A 77 -14.73 0.58 10.15
CA GLY A 77 -13.43 0.70 10.83
C GLY A 77 -13.41 1.69 12.00
N GLY A 78 -14.50 2.43 12.25
CA GLY A 78 -14.67 3.26 13.44
C GLY A 78 -13.49 4.22 13.70
N GLU A 79 -12.92 4.15 14.90
CA GLU A 79 -11.79 5.00 15.32
C GLU A 79 -10.50 4.72 14.55
N LEU A 80 -10.22 3.44 14.24
CA LEU A 80 -9.03 3.06 13.49
C LEU A 80 -9.02 3.71 12.10
N SER A 81 -10.14 3.65 11.38
CA SER A 81 -10.24 4.30 10.06
C SER A 81 -10.08 5.82 10.15
N ARG A 82 -10.57 6.47 11.22
CA ARG A 82 -10.35 7.92 11.42
C ARG A 82 -8.88 8.22 11.64
N ASN A 83 -8.21 7.50 12.54
CA ASN A 83 -6.80 7.70 12.84
C ASN A 83 -5.92 7.45 11.61
N LEU A 84 -6.22 6.42 10.81
CA LEU A 84 -5.51 6.14 9.56
C LEU A 84 -5.73 7.24 8.52
N ARG A 85 -6.96 7.73 8.37
CA ARG A 85 -7.26 8.84 7.46
C ARG A 85 -6.45 10.09 7.83
N ASP A 86 -6.47 10.45 9.11
CA ASP A 86 -5.78 11.64 9.61
C ASP A 86 -4.25 11.49 9.46
N LEU A 87 -3.72 10.27 9.63
CA LEU A 87 -2.31 9.95 9.36
C LEU A 87 -1.96 10.08 7.88
N TYR A 88 -2.80 9.58 6.96
CA TYR A 88 -2.57 9.73 5.52
C TYR A 88 -2.67 11.18 5.07
N ASP A 89 -3.59 11.96 5.64
CA ASP A 89 -3.69 13.41 5.38
C ASP A 89 -2.47 14.17 5.90
N TYR A 90 -1.93 13.76 7.05
CA TYR A 90 -0.67 14.27 7.57
C TYR A 90 0.50 13.97 6.61
N MET A 91 0.66 12.73 6.17
CA MET A 91 1.71 12.34 5.21
C MET A 91 1.62 13.16 3.92
N GLY A 92 0.42 13.34 3.35
CA GLY A 92 0.23 14.15 2.15
C GLY A 92 0.69 15.60 2.32
N ARG A 93 0.35 16.23 3.45
CA ARG A 93 0.82 17.60 3.78
C ARG A 93 2.33 17.67 3.95
N ARG A 94 2.93 16.72 4.67
CA ARG A 94 4.39 16.66 4.86
C ARG A 94 5.16 16.53 3.55
N LEU A 95 4.63 15.77 2.59
CA LEU A 95 5.23 15.64 1.27
C LEU A 95 5.14 16.92 0.43
N LEU A 96 4.04 17.69 0.55
CA LEU A 96 3.94 19.02 -0.06
C LEU A 96 4.96 19.98 0.55
N GLU A 97 5.05 20.03 1.87
CA GLU A 97 6.04 20.82 2.61
C GLU A 97 7.49 20.42 2.22
N ALA A 98 7.77 19.12 2.07
CA ALA A 98 9.07 18.62 1.63
C ALA A 98 9.50 19.22 0.29
N ASN A 99 8.57 19.34 -0.66
CA ASN A 99 8.85 19.90 -1.97
C ASN A 99 9.02 21.42 -1.93
N LEU A 100 8.18 22.12 -1.16
CA LEU A 100 8.22 23.58 -1.03
C LEU A 100 9.47 24.07 -0.31
N GLU A 101 9.85 23.38 0.77
CA GLU A 101 10.96 23.78 1.63
C GLU A 101 12.30 23.14 1.22
N ASN A 102 12.29 22.27 0.20
CA ASN A 102 13.45 21.44 -0.16
C ASN A 102 13.99 20.68 1.06
N ASP A 103 13.13 19.96 1.78
CA ASP A 103 13.51 19.20 2.96
C ASP A 103 13.30 17.69 2.77
N VAL A 104 14.41 16.98 2.53
CA VAL A 104 14.43 15.52 2.36
C VAL A 104 14.08 14.76 3.63
N ALA A 105 14.28 15.34 4.82
CA ALA A 105 13.96 14.69 6.09
C ALA A 105 12.44 14.46 6.20
N LYS A 106 11.63 15.36 5.66
CA LYS A 106 10.17 15.18 5.58
C LYS A 106 9.76 14.00 4.70
N ILE A 107 10.51 13.72 3.63
CA ILE A 107 10.30 12.54 2.78
C ILE A 107 10.63 11.27 3.57
N GLN A 108 11.75 11.26 4.32
CA GLN A 108 12.18 10.13 5.15
C GLN A 108 11.20 9.83 6.30
N GLU A 109 10.64 10.88 6.91
CA GLU A 109 9.60 10.77 7.93
C GLU A 109 8.36 10.05 7.36
N VAL A 110 7.84 10.51 6.23
CA VAL A 110 6.68 9.87 5.58
C VAL A 110 7.01 8.42 5.18
N ASP A 111 8.21 8.16 4.67
CA ASP A 111 8.67 6.82 4.30
C ASP A 111 8.67 5.84 5.48
N THR A 112 9.07 6.32 6.67
CA THR A 112 9.10 5.53 7.91
C THR A 112 7.69 5.26 8.44
N LEU A 113 6.84 6.29 8.46
CA LEU A 113 5.44 6.14 8.88
C LEU A 113 4.70 5.18 7.95
N LEU A 114 4.91 5.29 6.63
CA LEU A 114 4.27 4.42 5.65
C LEU A 114 4.74 2.97 5.80
N GLU A 115 6.04 2.74 6.04
CA GLU A 115 6.57 1.39 6.27
C GLU A 115 5.98 0.74 7.52
N THR A 116 5.75 1.51 8.58
CA THR A 116 5.12 1.00 9.80
C THR A 116 3.73 0.45 9.53
N ILE A 117 2.92 1.17 8.73
CA ILE A 117 1.58 0.70 8.36
C ILE A 117 1.64 -0.45 7.35
N ALA A 118 2.54 -0.37 6.36
CA ALA A 118 2.70 -1.40 5.33
C ALA A 118 3.13 -2.74 5.93
N SER A 119 4.09 -2.74 6.86
CA SER A 119 4.54 -3.94 7.58
C SER A 119 3.44 -4.54 8.43
N ALA A 120 2.70 -3.71 9.18
CA ALA A 120 1.54 -4.16 9.96
C ALA A 120 0.45 -4.77 9.07
N TRP A 121 0.20 -4.18 7.89
CA TRP A 121 -0.74 -4.72 6.92
C TRP A 121 -0.27 -6.07 6.36
N ARG A 122 0.99 -6.18 5.93
CA ARG A 122 1.54 -7.45 5.41
C ARG A 122 1.51 -8.57 6.46
N ALA A 123 1.66 -8.24 7.75
CA ALA A 123 1.62 -9.21 8.85
C ALA A 123 0.23 -9.86 9.05
N ILE A 124 -0.85 -9.21 8.59
CA ILE A 124 -2.22 -9.74 8.66
C ILE A 124 -2.66 -10.40 7.35
N ALA A 125 -1.72 -10.78 6.49
CA ALA A 125 -2.03 -11.49 5.26
C ALA A 125 -2.91 -12.70 5.54
N PRO A 126 -4.06 -12.85 4.85
CA PRO A 126 -4.88 -14.04 5.01
C PRO A 126 -4.03 -15.26 4.63
N ASN A 127 -4.00 -16.28 5.50
CA ASN A 127 -3.34 -17.57 5.24
C ASN A 127 -4.00 -18.25 4.04
N THR A 128 -3.63 -17.85 2.83
CA THR A 128 -4.01 -18.54 1.59
C THR A 128 -3.11 -19.77 1.45
N GLY A 129 -3.37 -20.82 2.24
CA GLY A 129 -2.67 -22.11 2.09
C GLY A 129 -2.54 -22.96 3.35
N THR A 130 -3.63 -23.57 3.83
CA THR A 130 -3.54 -24.88 4.51
C THR A 130 -4.70 -25.77 4.06
N GLY A 131 -4.83 -25.93 2.74
CA GLY A 131 -5.47 -27.09 2.14
C GLY A 131 -4.39 -28.06 1.74
N ALA A 132 -3.96 -28.94 2.65
CA ALA A 132 -3.18 -30.11 2.27
C ALA A 132 -4.05 -30.98 1.35
N PRO A 133 -3.52 -31.53 0.24
CA PRO A 133 -4.27 -32.52 -0.52
C PRO A 133 -4.43 -33.75 0.39
N ALA A 134 -5.67 -34.11 0.71
CA ALA A 134 -6.00 -35.42 1.21
C ALA A 134 -5.70 -36.43 0.09
N ALA A 135 -4.47 -36.92 0.07
CA ALA A 135 -4.08 -38.08 -0.72
C ALA A 135 -4.81 -39.29 -0.14
N GLN A 136 -6.01 -39.54 -0.65
CA GLN A 136 -6.61 -40.85 -0.67
C GLN A 136 -5.76 -41.74 -1.59
N ALA A 137 -4.93 -42.61 -1.02
CA ALA A 137 -4.42 -43.80 -1.69
C ALA A 137 -3.84 -44.77 -0.66
N GLY A 138 -4.50 -45.91 -0.46
CA GLY A 138 -3.91 -47.01 0.32
C GLY A 138 -4.87 -47.91 1.09
N THR A 139 -6.11 -48.13 0.65
CA THR A 139 -6.88 -49.30 1.11
C THR A 139 -6.25 -50.55 0.50
N GLY A 140 -5.36 -51.19 1.24
CA GLY A 140 -4.60 -52.33 0.72
C GLY A 140 -3.95 -53.15 1.80
N VAL A 141 -4.68 -53.49 2.87
CA VAL A 141 -4.32 -54.63 3.73
C VAL A 141 -5.60 -55.28 4.27
N ARG A 142 -5.97 -56.42 3.69
CA ARG A 142 -6.66 -57.47 4.45
C ARG A 142 -5.92 -58.77 4.19
N TYR A 143 -5.22 -59.22 5.23
CA TYR A 143 -4.82 -60.60 5.39
C TYR A 143 -6.08 -61.41 5.62
N GLU A 144 -6.28 -62.42 4.77
CA GLU A 144 -6.84 -63.77 5.00
C GLU A 144 -7.37 -64.34 3.69
#